data_AF-A0A537NE67-F1
#
_entry.id   AF-A0A537NE67-F1
#
_cell.length_a   1.000
_cell.length_b   1.000
_cell.length_c   1.000
_cell.angle_alpha   90.00
_cell.angle_beta   90.00
_cell.angle_gamma   90.00
#
_symmetry.space_group_name_H-M   'P 1'
#
loop_
_entity.id
_entity.type
_entity.pdbx_description
1 polymer ?
#
loop_
_entity_poly.entity_id
_entity_poly.type
_entity_poly.pdbx_seq_one_letter_code
_entity_poly.pdbx_strand_id
1 'polypeptide(L)' 'MRDANYFLEQAERCFRLARSITDRETMGKLEAMGVEFMSRAVELDGNLAPVTVPAKVGARSA' A
#
# COMPACT_ATOMS: atom_id res chain seq x y z
N MET A 1 7.99 6.93 8.65
CA MET A 1 7.38 8.21 8.19
C MET A 1 5.97 8.34 8.78
N ARG A 2 5.47 9.54 9.15
CA ARG A 2 4.13 9.69 9.79
C ARG A 2 2.99 9.14 8.93
N ASP A 3 3.11 9.29 7.61
CA ASP A 3 2.09 8.82 6.66
C ASP A 3 2.07 7.29 6.55
N ALA A 4 3.23 6.64 6.50
CA ALA A 4 3.31 5.17 6.51
C ALA A 4 2.66 4.57 7.78
N ASN A 5 2.89 5.18 8.96
CA ASN A 5 2.27 4.72 10.19
C ASN A 5 0.74 4.89 10.18
N TYR A 6 0.23 6.00 9.63
CA TYR A 6 -1.21 6.21 9.48
C TYR A 6 -1.86 5.10 8.63
N PHE A 7 -1.23 4.71 7.52
CA PHE A 7 -1.71 3.64 6.66
C PHE A 7 -1.68 2.27 7.35
N LEU A 8 -0.64 1.97 8.13
CA LEU A 8 -0.61 0.75 8.95
C LEU A 8 -1.74 0.71 9.98
N GLU A 9 -2.03 1.83 10.66
CA GLU A 9 -3.15 1.92 11.60
C GLU A 9 -4.51 1.71 10.90
N GLN A 10 -4.70 2.25 9.69
CA GLN A 10 -5.95 2.02 8.94
C GLN A 10 -6.07 0.58 8.46
N ALA A 11 -4.98 -0.06 8.03
CA ALA A 11 -4.97 -1.48 7.70
C ALA A 11 -5.39 -2.34 8.89
N GLU A 12 -4.81 -2.09 10.07
CA GLU A 12 -5.15 -2.83 11.29
C GLU A 12 -6.63 -2.68 11.66
N ARG A 13 -7.19 -1.47 11.53
CA ARG A 13 -8.62 -1.21 11.75
C ARG A 13 -9.49 -2.01 10.78
N CYS A 14 -9.13 -2.06 9.50
CA CYS A 14 -9.87 -2.83 8.50
C CYS A 14 -9.90 -4.32 8.85
N PHE A 15 -8.76 -4.93 9.19
CA PHE A 15 -8.69 -6.33 9.59
C PHE A 15 -9.41 -6.62 10.93
N ARG A 16 -9.39 -5.66 11.86
CA ARG A 16 -10.14 -5.79 13.12
C ARG A 16 -11.65 -5.76 12.87
N LEU A 17 -12.13 -4.86 12.00
CA LEU A 17 -13.53 -4.79 11.61
C LEU A 17 -13.97 -6.04 10.85
N ALA A 18 -13.16 -6.51 9.89
CA ALA A 18 -13.46 -7.72 9.12
C ALA A 18 -13.74 -8.93 10.03
N ARG A 19 -12.90 -9.13 11.06
CA ARG A 19 -13.09 -10.21 12.06
C ARG A 19 -14.38 -10.11 12.88
N SER A 20 -15.01 -8.94 12.94
CA SER A 20 -16.25 -8.70 13.67
C SER A 20 -17.51 -8.86 12.81
N ILE A 21 -17.37 -9.07 11.50
CA ILE A 21 -18.47 -9.11 10.55
C ILE A 21 -18.76 -10.56 10.11
N THR A 22 -20.04 -10.93 10.08
CA THR A 22 -20.51 -12.24 9.60
C THR A 22 -20.81 -12.25 8.10
N ASP A 23 -21.15 -11.09 7.52
CA ASP A 23 -21.35 -10.96 6.07
C ASP A 23 -20.02 -11.11 5.32
N ARG A 24 -19.93 -12.18 4.50
CA ARG A 24 -18.69 -12.55 3.81
C ARG A 24 -18.26 -11.52 2.77
N GLU A 25 -19.21 -10.88 2.10
CA GLU A 25 -18.89 -9.87 1.09
C GLU A 25 -18.27 -8.63 1.74
N THR A 26 -18.88 -8.15 2.81
CA THR A 26 -18.37 -6.99 3.57
C THR A 26 -17.04 -7.31 4.25
N MET A 27 -16.89 -8.51 4.82
CA MET A 27 -15.62 -8.99 5.36
C MET A 27 -14.51 -8.95 4.28
N GLY A 28 -14.77 -9.51 3.09
CA GLY A 28 -13.80 -9.51 1.99
C GLY A 28 -13.43 -8.11 1.51
N LYS A 29 -14.39 -7.18 1.45
CA LYS A 29 -14.12 -5.77 1.11
C LYS A 29 -13.22 -5.09 2.14
N LEU A 30 -13.45 -5.33 3.44
CA LEU A 30 -12.61 -4.80 4.51
C LEU A 30 -11.20 -5.39 4.46
N GLU A 31 -11.06 -6.68 4.22
CA GLU A 31 -9.75 -7.32 4.06
C GLU A 31 -8.98 -6.75 2.87
N ALA A 32 -9.65 -6.56 1.72
CA ALA A 32 -9.06 -5.95 0.54
C ALA A 32 -8.56 -4.52 0.82
N MET A 33 -9.38 -3.67 1.45
CA MET A 33 -8.95 -2.32 1.84
C MET A 33 -7.76 -2.34 2.82
N GLY A 34 -7.72 -3.30 3.74
CA GLY A 34 -6.58 -3.47 4.65
C GLY A 34 -5.28 -3.76 3.91
N VAL A 35 -5.33 -4.60 2.88
CA VAL A 35 -4.18 -4.91 2.01
C VAL A 35 -3.73 -3.70 1.19
N GLU A 36 -4.67 -2.90 0.67
CA GLU A 36 -4.36 -1.67 -0.06
C GLU A 36 -3.61 -0.66 0.84
N PHE A 37 -4.08 -0.46 2.07
CA PHE A 37 -3.41 0.39 3.04
C PHE A 37 -2.02 -0.13 3.43
N MET A 38 -1.85 -1.45 3.63
CA MET A 38 -0.52 -2.03 3.86
C MET A 38 0.43 -1.78 2.68
N SER A 39 -0.04 -1.99 1.46
CA SER A 39 0.74 -1.76 0.25
C SER A 39 1.20 -0.31 0.17
N ARG A 40 0.29 0.63 0.47
CA ARG A 40 0.62 2.06 0.47
C ARG A 40 1.62 2.44 1.58
N ALA A 41 1.53 1.84 2.75
CA ALA A 41 2.50 2.04 3.81
C ALA A 41 3.91 1.60 3.37
N VAL A 42 4.02 0.45 2.70
CA VAL A 42 5.30 -0.06 2.15
C VAL A 42 5.86 0.86 1.08
N GLU A 43 5.03 1.37 0.17
CA GLU A 43 5.47 2.34 -0.84
C GLU A 43 6.02 3.63 -0.21
N LEU A 44 5.37 4.13 0.84
CA LEU A 44 5.79 5.36 1.53
C LEU A 44 7.05 5.16 2.36
N ASP A 45 7.26 3.98 2.92
CA ASP A 45 8.49 3.64 3.63
C ASP A 45 9.66 3.38 2.64
N GLY A 46 9.38 2.73 1.51
CA GLY A 46 10.33 2.47 0.43
C GLY A 46 10.75 3.70 -0.38
N ASN A 47 9.89 4.72 -0.49
CA ASN A 47 10.20 6.00 -1.15
C ASN A 47 11.23 6.88 -0.40
N LEU A 48 11.83 6.40 0.69
CA LEU A 48 12.99 7.03 1.35
C LEU A 48 14.34 6.66 0.73
N ALA A 49 14.40 5.66 -0.16
CA ALA A 49 15.57 5.45 -1.02
C ALA A 49 15.25 6.00 -2.42
N PRO A 50 15.97 7.04 -2.90
CA PRO A 50 15.82 7.45 -4.29
C PRO A 50 16.34 6.31 -5.15
N VAL A 51 15.44 5.53 -5.74
CA VAL A 51 15.79 4.66 -6.85
C VAL A 51 16.03 5.57 -8.04
N THR A 52 17.27 6.01 -8.19
CA THR A 52 17.77 6.59 -9.43
C THR A 52 17.68 5.51 -10.50
N VAL A 53 16.60 5.49 -11.27
CA VAL A 53 16.56 4.78 -12.54
C VAL A 53 17.39 5.59 -13.54
N PRO A 54 18.50 5.05 -14.09
CA PRO A 54 19.21 5.75 -15.15
C PRO A 54 18.30 5.79 -16.38
N ALA A 55 17.94 7.01 -16.79
CA ALA A 55 17.30 7.25 -18.07
C ALA A 55 18.22 6.71 -19.18
N LYS A 56 17.86 5.56 -19.76
CA LYS A 56 18.56 5.02 -20.92
C LYS A 56 18.26 5.96 -22.09
N VAL A 57 19.21 6.84 -22.37
CA VAL A 57 19.26 7.74 -23.52
C VAL A 57 18.95 6.95 -24.79
N GLY A 58 17.88 7.35 -25.49
CA GLY A 58 17.54 6.82 -26.80
C GLY A 58 18.64 7.18 -27.79
N ALA A 59 19.43 6.20 -28.20
CA ALA A 59 20.27 6.30 -29.38
C ALA A 59 19.38 6.18 -30.61
N ARG A 60 19.03 7.32 -31.21
CA ARG A 60 18.68 7.38 -32.63
C ARG A 60 20.01 7.46 -33.39
N SER A 61 20.30 6.46 -34.21
CA SER A 61 21.29 6.61 -35.28
C SER A 61 20.55 6.59 -36.62
N ALA A 62 20.93 7.58 -37.42
CA ALA A 62 20.45 7.89 -38.76
C ALA A 62 20.82 6.83 -39.80
#